data_AF-A0A1G0HY04-F1
#
_entry.id   AF-A0A1G0HY04-F1
#
_cell.length_a   1.000
_cell.length_b   1.000
_cell.length_c   1.000
_cell.angle_alpha   90.00
_cell.angle_beta   90.00
_cell.angle_gamma   90.00
#
_symmetry.space_group_name_H-M   'P 1'
#
loop_
_entity.id
_entity.type
_entity.pdbx_description
1 polymer ?
#
loop_
_entity_poly.entity_id
_entity_poly.type
_entity_poly.pdbx_seq_one_letter_code
_entity_poly.pdbx_strand_id
1 'polypeptide(L)'
;MTLDAARKWLILANLVVIGAQLVFLFLAPALGYPLQSPKNLELLQIITPVFVGYLGAAAHFVFKHPTPALRAKNQYLGLLIKGPFIVYGLAAVAIFVNFGLSNRADAQIGEGMSIEALTGSMTLCLAVLTGVTGVLNAYLFASPQQT
;
A
#
# COMPACT_ATOMS: atom_id res chain seq x y z
N MET A 1 -18.30 -10.40 5.79
CA MET A 1 -17.48 -9.50 6.64
C MET A 1 -18.37 -8.36 7.12
N THR A 2 -18.29 -7.94 8.38
CA THR A 2 -19.01 -6.75 8.88
C THR A 2 -18.26 -5.48 8.50
N LEU A 3 -18.92 -4.31 8.51
CA LEU A 3 -18.24 -3.03 8.23
C LEU A 3 -17.13 -2.73 9.24
N ASP A 4 -17.31 -3.04 10.51
CA ASP A 4 -16.27 -2.77 11.51
C ASP A 4 -15.07 -3.70 11.34
N ALA A 5 -15.30 -4.96 10.98
CA ALA A 5 -14.22 -5.87 10.60
C ALA A 5 -13.50 -5.38 9.33
N ALA A 6 -14.24 -4.82 8.38
CA ALA A 6 -13.71 -4.23 7.15
C ALA A 6 -12.76 -3.06 7.44
N ARG A 7 -13.21 -2.11 8.27
CA ARG A 7 -12.45 -0.94 8.71
C ARG A 7 -11.20 -1.34 9.46
N LYS A 8 -11.33 -2.23 10.47
CA LYS A 8 -10.20 -2.73 11.25
C LYS A 8 -9.16 -3.41 10.36
N TRP A 9 -9.60 -4.22 9.41
CA TRP A 9 -8.70 -4.89 8.48
C TRP A 9 -7.97 -3.89 7.57
N LEU A 10 -8.66 -2.90 7.05
CA LEU A 10 -8.07 -1.88 6.18
C LEU A 10 -7.04 -1.03 6.92
N ILE A 11 -7.33 -0.63 8.16
CA ILE A 11 -6.36 0.08 9.03
C ILE A 11 -5.11 -0.79 9.25
N LEU A 12 -5.31 -2.06 9.62
CA LEU A 12 -4.20 -2.98 9.86
C LEU A 12 -3.36 -3.20 8.60
N ALA A 13 -4.00 -3.39 7.45
CA ALA A 13 -3.32 -3.60 6.17
C ALA A 13 -2.47 -2.37 5.79
N ASN A 14 -3.00 -1.16 5.94
CA ASN A 14 -2.23 0.06 5.68
C ASN A 14 -1.02 0.20 6.61
N LEU A 15 -1.19 -0.07 7.92
CA LEU A 15 -0.09 -0.04 8.88
C LEU A 15 1.00 -1.07 8.56
N VAL A 16 0.60 -2.29 8.22
CA VAL A 16 1.53 -3.37 7.86
C VAL A 16 2.28 -3.02 6.59
N VAL A 17 1.61 -2.51 5.57
CA VAL A 17 2.25 -2.17 4.29
C VAL A 17 3.24 -1.00 4.46
N ILE A 18 2.83 0.09 5.12
CA ILE A 18 3.74 1.20 5.43
C ILE A 18 4.93 0.71 6.24
N GLY A 19 4.67 -0.01 7.33
CA GLY A 19 5.72 -0.48 8.24
C GLY A 19 6.71 -1.39 7.52
N ALA A 20 6.21 -2.37 6.75
CA ALA A 20 7.05 -3.29 5.99
C ALA A 20 7.92 -2.55 4.96
N GLN A 21 7.36 -1.56 4.27
CA GLN A 21 8.11 -0.80 3.25
C GLN A 21 9.12 0.15 3.83
N LEU A 22 8.79 0.85 4.93
CA LEU A 22 9.74 1.69 5.65
C LEU A 22 10.91 0.85 6.15
N VAL A 23 10.62 -0.27 6.82
CA VAL A 23 11.65 -1.18 7.34
C VAL A 23 12.50 -1.73 6.19
N PHE A 24 11.88 -2.21 5.12
CA PHE A 24 12.60 -2.75 3.97
C PHE A 24 13.48 -1.70 3.29
N LEU A 25 12.95 -0.55 2.90
CA LEU A 25 13.70 0.48 2.16
C LEU A 25 14.79 1.14 3.01
N PHE A 26 14.62 1.17 4.34
CA PHE A 26 15.63 1.66 5.26
C PHE A 26 16.76 0.64 5.48
N LEU A 27 16.44 -0.64 5.61
CA LEU A 27 17.44 -1.70 5.82
C LEU A 27 18.09 -2.20 4.53
N ALA A 28 17.44 -2.03 3.38
CA ALA A 28 17.93 -2.56 2.10
C ALA A 28 19.38 -2.15 1.77
N PRO A 29 19.81 -0.88 1.93
CA PRO A 29 21.22 -0.52 1.72
C PRO A 29 22.18 -1.24 2.67
N ALA A 30 21.78 -1.41 3.94
CA ALA A 30 22.59 -2.10 4.95
C ALA A 30 22.74 -3.60 4.67
N LEU A 31 21.80 -4.19 3.93
CA LEU A 31 21.81 -5.59 3.51
C LEU A 31 22.51 -5.81 2.15
N GLY A 32 23.14 -4.78 1.57
CA GLY A 32 23.81 -4.86 0.28
C GLY A 32 22.86 -4.88 -0.92
N TYR A 33 21.59 -4.48 -0.72
CA TYR A 33 20.65 -4.33 -1.83
C TYR A 33 21.10 -3.15 -2.73
N PRO A 34 20.93 -3.23 -4.06
CA PRO A 34 21.44 -2.24 -5.02
C PRO A 34 20.58 -0.97 -5.06
N LEU A 35 20.33 -0.38 -3.89
CA LEU A 35 19.46 0.74 -3.64
C LEU A 35 20.27 1.87 -2.98
N GLN A 36 20.41 3.00 -3.67
CA GLN A 36 21.12 4.17 -3.16
C GLN A 36 20.22 5.02 -2.26
N SER A 37 20.74 5.51 -1.13
CA SER A 37 19.97 6.26 -0.12
C SER A 37 19.12 7.43 -0.65
N PRO A 38 19.55 8.26 -1.62
CA PRO A 38 18.69 9.33 -2.16
C PRO A 38 17.45 8.80 -2.89
N LYS A 39 17.61 7.70 -3.64
CA LYS A 39 16.55 7.09 -4.44
C LYS A 39 15.54 6.29 -3.60
N ASN A 40 15.98 5.77 -2.45
CA ASN A 40 15.06 5.12 -1.50
C ASN A 40 14.06 6.11 -0.91
N LEU A 41 14.51 7.34 -0.64
CA LEU A 41 13.64 8.40 -0.16
C LEU A 41 12.62 8.82 -1.22
N GLU A 42 13.00 8.86 -2.51
CA GLU A 42 12.06 9.12 -3.62
C GLU A 42 10.97 8.04 -3.69
N LEU A 43 11.33 6.76 -3.59
CA LEU A 43 10.36 5.65 -3.54
C LEU A 43 9.42 5.79 -2.33
N LEU A 44 9.96 6.11 -1.16
CA LEU A 44 9.16 6.35 0.04
C LEU A 44 8.21 7.53 -0.12
N GLN A 45 8.63 8.61 -0.78
CA GLN A 45 7.79 9.78 -1.05
C GLN A 45 6.63 9.47 -2.00
N ILE A 46 6.77 8.49 -2.88
CA ILE A 46 5.68 8.05 -3.77
C ILE A 46 4.70 7.16 -3.01
N ILE A 47 5.21 6.23 -2.19
CA ILE A 47 4.40 5.19 -1.59
C ILE A 47 3.70 5.65 -0.30
N THR A 48 4.43 6.36 0.56
CA THR A 48 3.96 6.73 1.91
C THR A 48 2.68 7.59 1.90
N PRO A 49 2.53 8.62 1.05
CA PRO A 49 1.37 9.51 1.10
C PRO A 49 0.03 8.78 0.88
N VAL A 50 0.02 7.75 0.03
CA VAL A 50 -1.18 6.94 -0.24
C VAL A 50 -1.72 6.34 1.05
N PHE A 51 -0.85 5.63 1.76
CA PHE A 51 -1.25 4.90 2.95
C PHE A 51 -1.48 5.85 4.15
N VAL A 52 -0.71 6.93 4.25
CA VAL A 52 -0.93 7.98 5.26
C VAL A 52 -2.29 8.65 5.04
N GLY A 53 -2.70 8.91 3.80
CA GLY A 53 -4.02 9.45 3.49
C GLY A 53 -5.14 8.52 3.97
N TYR A 54 -4.96 7.21 3.82
CA TYR A 54 -5.93 6.21 4.30
C TYR A 54 -5.98 6.11 5.82
N LEU A 55 -4.82 6.20 6.49
CA LEU A 55 -4.76 6.26 7.94
C LEU A 55 -5.38 7.56 8.48
N GLY A 56 -5.18 8.69 7.79
CA GLY A 56 -5.80 9.97 8.14
C GLY A 56 -7.32 9.91 8.07
N ALA A 57 -7.88 9.31 7.01
CA ALA A 57 -9.32 9.09 6.90
C ALA A 57 -9.86 8.18 8.02
N ALA A 58 -9.13 7.12 8.37
CA ALA A 58 -9.49 6.23 9.46
C ALA A 58 -9.40 6.90 10.84
N ALA A 59 -8.35 7.69 11.10
CA ALA A 59 -8.19 8.45 12.32
C ALA A 59 -9.35 9.45 12.49
N HIS A 60 -9.67 10.20 11.43
CA HIS A 60 -10.80 11.11 11.42
C HIS A 60 -12.12 10.39 11.72
N PHE A 61 -12.33 9.18 11.18
CA PHE A 61 -13.50 8.36 11.50
C PHE A 61 -13.56 7.94 12.98
N VAL A 62 -12.44 7.54 13.58
CA VAL A 62 -12.37 7.15 15.01
C VAL A 62 -12.73 8.32 15.94
N PHE A 63 -12.31 9.53 15.59
CA PHE A 63 -12.55 10.72 16.41
C PHE A 63 -13.87 11.43 16.10
N LYS A 64 -14.59 11.06 15.02
CA LYS A 64 -15.91 11.61 14.70
C LYS A 64 -17.01 10.78 15.35
N HIS A 65 -18.09 11.46 15.79
CA HIS A 65 -19.22 10.90 16.55
C HIS A 65 -19.76 9.58 15.95
N PRO A 66 -20.30 8.66 16.78
CA PRO A 66 -20.62 7.30 16.36
C PRO A 66 -21.59 7.30 15.17
N THR A 67 -21.05 6.89 14.02
CA THR A 67 -21.84 6.68 12.81
C THR A 67 -22.73 5.46 13.05
N PRO A 68 -24.06 5.53 12.80
CA PRO A 68 -24.94 4.39 12.96
C PRO A 68 -24.41 3.19 12.19
N ALA A 69 -24.47 2.01 12.82
CA ALA A 69 -23.95 0.77 12.26
C ALA A 69 -24.71 0.38 10.98
N LEU A 70 -24.20 0.80 9.83
CA LEU A 70 -24.71 0.38 8.53
C LEU A 70 -24.52 -1.14 8.40
N ARG A 71 -25.62 -1.90 8.38
CA ARG A 71 -25.59 -3.33 8.07
C ARG A 71 -25.51 -3.55 6.56
N ALA A 72 -24.37 -3.19 5.96
CA ALA A 72 -24.08 -3.61 4.59
C ALA A 72 -23.71 -5.10 4.59
N LYS A 73 -24.69 -5.98 4.40
CA LYS A 73 -24.45 -7.41 4.12
C LYS A 73 -24.13 -7.56 2.63
N ASN A 74 -22.87 -7.36 2.25
CA ASN A 74 -22.40 -7.66 0.90
C ASN A 74 -21.30 -8.73 0.97
N GLN A 75 -21.54 -9.87 0.31
CA GLN A 75 -20.61 -11.00 0.27
C GLN A 75 -19.29 -10.66 -0.44
N TYR A 76 -19.30 -9.67 -1.34
CA TYR A 76 -18.12 -9.24 -2.11
C TYR A 76 -17.26 -8.23 -1.37
N LEU A 77 -17.74 -7.65 -0.27
CA LEU A 77 -17.00 -6.64 0.50
C LEU A 77 -15.64 -7.15 0.99
N GLY A 78 -15.57 -8.43 1.39
CA GLY A 78 -14.32 -9.07 1.79
C GLY A 78 -13.32 -9.18 0.66
N LEU A 79 -13.79 -9.54 -0.54
CA LEU A 79 -12.94 -9.68 -1.72
C LEU A 79 -12.44 -8.31 -2.21
N LEU A 80 -13.33 -7.31 -2.28
CA LEU A 80 -12.98 -5.96 -2.72
C LEU A 80 -11.98 -5.28 -1.78
N ILE A 81 -12.05 -5.55 -0.49
CA ILE A 81 -11.11 -4.96 0.48
C ILE A 81 -9.78 -5.72 0.49
N LYS A 82 -9.79 -7.05 0.52
CA LYS A 82 -8.54 -7.83 0.65
C LYS A 82 -7.80 -7.97 -0.67
N GLY A 83 -8.52 -8.15 -1.77
CA GLY A 83 -7.96 -8.43 -3.10
C GLY A 83 -6.91 -7.42 -3.54
N PRO A 84 -7.20 -6.11 -3.55
CA PRO A 84 -6.24 -5.09 -3.98
C PRO A 84 -4.94 -5.10 -3.17
N PHE A 85 -5.01 -5.27 -1.84
CA PHE A 85 -3.83 -5.36 -0.98
C PHE A 85 -3.03 -6.64 -1.21
N ILE A 86 -3.69 -7.77 -1.47
CA ILE A 86 -3.02 -9.04 -1.82
C ILE A 86 -2.29 -8.89 -3.15
N VAL A 87 -2.97 -8.39 -4.17
CA VAL A 87 -2.38 -8.14 -5.51
C VAL A 87 -1.21 -7.17 -5.38
N TYR A 88 -1.39 -6.09 -4.63
CA TYR A 88 -0.32 -5.12 -4.35
C TYR A 88 0.88 -5.78 -3.67
N GLY A 89 0.66 -6.54 -2.59
CA GLY A 89 1.73 -7.19 -1.85
C GLY A 89 2.53 -8.17 -2.72
N LEU A 90 1.84 -9.02 -3.49
CA LEU A 90 2.47 -9.95 -4.41
C LEU A 90 3.27 -9.23 -5.50
N ALA A 91 2.68 -8.21 -6.12
CA ALA A 91 3.35 -7.44 -7.16
C ALA A 91 4.55 -6.66 -6.62
N ALA A 92 4.42 -6.00 -5.46
CA ALA A 92 5.52 -5.28 -4.81
C ALA A 92 6.68 -6.21 -4.46
N VAL A 93 6.39 -7.39 -3.88
CA VAL A 93 7.43 -8.40 -3.60
C VAL A 93 8.10 -8.86 -4.89
N ALA A 94 7.33 -9.17 -5.93
CA ALA A 94 7.89 -9.58 -7.21
C ALA A 94 8.77 -8.49 -7.84
N ILE A 95 8.36 -7.23 -7.79
CA ILE A 95 9.11 -6.08 -8.28
C ILE A 95 10.44 -5.94 -7.53
N PHE A 96 10.41 -5.98 -6.19
CA PHE A 96 11.64 -5.91 -5.40
C PHE A 96 12.54 -7.10 -5.68
N VAL A 97 12.04 -8.33 -5.61
CA VAL A 97 12.81 -9.54 -5.93
C VAL A 97 13.44 -9.46 -7.32
N ASN A 98 12.68 -9.03 -8.34
CA ASN A 98 13.21 -8.84 -9.68
C ASN A 98 14.33 -7.78 -9.71
N PHE A 99 14.15 -6.66 -9.02
CA PHE A 99 15.17 -5.62 -8.92
C PHE A 99 16.44 -6.16 -8.24
N GLY A 100 16.32 -6.85 -7.11
CA GLY A 100 17.47 -7.44 -6.40
C GLY A 100 18.18 -8.53 -7.20
N LEU A 101 17.44 -9.40 -7.89
CA LEU A 101 18.01 -10.49 -8.69
C LEU A 101 18.66 -10.01 -9.98
N SER A 102 18.14 -8.93 -10.59
CA SER A 102 18.70 -8.35 -11.83
C SER A 102 19.90 -7.44 -11.56
N ASN A 103 20.00 -6.85 -10.37
CA ASN A 103 21.09 -5.95 -9.99
C ASN A 103 22.07 -6.58 -8.98
N ARG A 104 22.08 -7.92 -8.86
CA ARG A 104 23.03 -8.64 -8.01
C ARG A 104 24.46 -8.51 -8.52
N ALA A 105 25.44 -8.71 -7.63
CA ALA A 105 26.85 -8.46 -7.93
C ALA A 105 27.42 -9.30 -9.10
N ASP A 106 26.83 -10.48 -9.38
CA ASP A 106 27.21 -11.39 -10.47
C ASP A 106 26.36 -11.20 -11.76
N ALA A 107 25.47 -10.21 -11.80
CA ALA A 107 24.64 -9.96 -12.98
C ALA A 107 25.45 -9.37 -14.14
N GLN A 108 25.00 -9.63 -15.38
CA GLN A 108 25.61 -9.04 -16.56
C GLN A 108 25.47 -7.51 -16.53
N ILE A 109 26.58 -6.82 -16.79
CA ILE A 109 26.63 -5.36 -16.80
C ILE A 109 25.68 -4.86 -17.89
N GLY A 110 24.68 -4.07 -17.50
CA GLY A 110 23.70 -3.47 -18.41
C GLY A 110 22.34 -4.19 -18.50
N GLU A 111 22.18 -5.36 -17.88
CA GLU A 111 20.89 -6.08 -17.85
C GLU A 111 20.04 -5.80 -16.58
N GLY A 112 20.59 -5.03 -15.64
CA GLY A 112 19.92 -4.67 -14.39
C GLY A 112 18.69 -3.80 -14.59
N MET A 113 17.65 -4.05 -13.81
CA MET A 113 16.48 -3.16 -13.76
C MET A 113 16.89 -1.78 -13.22
N SER A 114 16.64 -0.71 -13.97
CA SER A 114 16.96 0.64 -13.50
C SER A 114 16.06 1.09 -12.34
N ILE A 115 16.49 2.11 -11.61
CA ILE A 115 15.71 2.71 -10.52
C ILE A 115 14.42 3.36 -11.06
N GLU A 116 14.48 3.95 -12.25
CA GLU A 116 13.31 4.52 -12.93
C GLU A 116 12.30 3.43 -13.26
N ALA A 117 12.76 2.27 -13.76
CA ALA A 117 11.91 1.13 -14.02
C ALA A 117 11.28 0.57 -12.72
N LEU A 118 12.06 0.50 -11.63
CA LEU A 118 11.58 0.10 -10.30
C LEU A 118 10.47 1.05 -9.83
N THR A 119 10.72 2.35 -9.92
CA THR A 119 9.80 3.40 -9.50
C THR A 119 8.52 3.41 -10.34
N GLY A 120 8.63 3.27 -11.66
CA GLY A 120 7.50 3.14 -12.57
C GLY A 120 6.65 1.92 -12.27
N SER A 121 7.28 0.77 -12.01
CA SER A 121 6.59 -0.48 -11.66
C SER A 121 5.86 -0.37 -10.33
N MET A 122 6.50 0.21 -9.31
CA MET A 122 5.87 0.46 -8.00
C MET A 122 4.71 1.45 -8.10
N THR A 123 4.84 2.49 -8.93
CA THR A 123 3.77 3.48 -9.18
C THR A 123 2.56 2.84 -9.84
N LEU A 124 2.78 1.99 -10.85
CA LEU A 124 1.70 1.24 -11.49
C LEU A 124 0.98 0.32 -10.49
N CYS A 125 1.75 -0.38 -9.67
CA CYS A 125 1.22 -1.25 -8.62
C CYS A 125 0.36 -0.46 -7.61
N LEU A 126 0.82 0.73 -7.20
CA LEU A 126 0.07 1.64 -6.35
C LEU A 126 -1.18 2.20 -7.01
N ALA A 127 -1.15 2.51 -8.31
CA ALA A 127 -2.32 3.02 -9.02
C ALA A 127 -3.48 2.00 -8.98
N VAL A 128 -3.19 0.71 -9.14
CA VAL A 128 -4.18 -0.37 -9.03
C VAL A 128 -4.75 -0.44 -7.61
N LEU A 129 -3.88 -0.39 -6.59
CA LEU A 129 -4.33 -0.39 -5.21
C LEU A 129 -5.24 0.82 -4.94
N THR A 130 -4.75 2.02 -5.26
CA THR A 130 -5.41 3.28 -4.91
C THR A 130 -6.75 3.50 -5.59
N GLY A 131 -6.89 3.07 -6.85
CA GLY A 131 -8.16 3.15 -7.56
C GLY A 131 -9.28 2.41 -6.83
N VAL A 132 -8.98 1.22 -6.29
CA VAL A 132 -9.99 0.40 -5.59
C VAL A 132 -10.13 0.81 -4.12
N THR A 133 -9.02 1.01 -3.41
CA THR A 133 -9.05 1.33 -1.97
C THR A 133 -9.51 2.75 -1.69
N GLY A 134 -9.29 3.70 -2.60
CA GLY A 134 -9.78 5.08 -2.47
C GLY A 134 -11.30 5.13 -2.44
N VAL A 135 -11.96 4.42 -3.36
CA VAL A 135 -13.43 4.30 -3.38
C VAL A 135 -13.93 3.60 -2.12
N LEU A 136 -13.30 2.48 -1.73
CA LEU A 136 -13.68 1.77 -0.51
C LEU A 136 -13.53 2.64 0.74
N ASN A 137 -12.46 3.43 0.84
CA ASN A 137 -12.27 4.35 1.96
C ASN A 137 -13.35 5.43 2.00
N ALA A 138 -13.70 6.00 0.85
CA ALA A 138 -14.76 7.00 0.76
C ALA A 138 -16.08 6.44 1.30
N TYR A 139 -16.44 5.21 0.97
CA TYR A 139 -17.68 4.59 1.47
C TYR A 139 -17.59 4.06 2.91
N LEU A 140 -16.46 3.47 3.30
CA LEU A 140 -16.29 2.88 4.64
C LEU A 140 -16.16 3.94 5.73
N PHE A 141 -15.64 5.11 5.39
CA PHE A 141 -15.40 6.22 6.31
C PHE A 141 -16.23 7.48 6.00
N ALA A 142 -17.15 7.43 5.03
CA ALA A 142 -18.14 8.48 4.82
C ALA A 142 -18.98 8.70 6.10
N SER A 143 -19.15 9.97 6.46
CA SER A 143 -20.16 10.36 7.45
C SER A 143 -21.54 10.37 6.78
N PRO A 144 -22.62 9.97 7.47
CA PRO A 144 -23.97 10.13 6.95
C PRO A 144 -24.20 11.63 6.67
N GLN A 145 -24.71 11.96 5.48
CA GLN A 145 -25.29 13.28 5.27
C GLN A 145 -26.51 13.38 6.19
N GLN A 146 -26.49 14.34 7.11
CA GLN A 146 -27.69 14.73 7.83
C GLN A 146 -28.61 15.40 6.80
N THR A 147 -29.52 14.63 6.21
CA THR A 147 -30.72 15.13 5.52
C THR A 147 -31.86 15.23 6.50
#